data_AF-A0A2C9GUK7-F1
#
_entry.id   AF-A0A2C9GUK7-F1
#
_cell.length_a   1.000
_cell.length_b   1.000
_cell.length_c   1.000
_cell.angle_alpha   90.00
_cell.angle_beta   90.00
_cell.angle_gamma   90.00
#
_symmetry.space_group_name_H-M   'P 1'
#
loop_
_entity.id
_entity.type
_entity.pdbx_description
1 polymer ?
#
loop_
_entity_poly.entity_id
_entity_poly.type
_entity_poly.pdbx_seq_one_letter_code
_entity_poly.pdbx_strand_id
1 'polypeptide(L)'
;MYLDRFQKDVKNFLSEYDRIVLHKDLYKLVFKSYLREIRSKVKLLLAKFEATPLDDGSTRPDKEMLCCGLRFTSNEQFRAHYKAVHNEAFLVYPNMLELKSAFAKLDHMRHRLDEYTRFGKEYTCTMLVDLKRIAKKISCTLKF
;
A
#
# COMPACT_ATOMS: atom_id res chain seq x y z
N MET A 1 11.28 23.38 -5.22
CA MET A 1 10.16 23.51 -4.25
C MET A 1 9.01 22.52 -4.48
N TYR A 2 8.41 22.44 -5.68
CA TYR A 2 7.29 21.50 -5.93
C TYR A 2 7.74 20.03 -5.95
N LEU A 3 8.89 19.75 -6.59
CA LEU A 3 9.56 18.45 -6.61
C LEU A 3 10.01 18.01 -5.20
N ASP A 4 10.69 18.88 -4.44
CA ASP A 4 11.15 18.57 -3.09
C ASP A 4 10.02 18.16 -2.15
N ARG A 5 8.88 18.87 -2.21
CA ARG A 5 7.71 18.56 -1.39
C ARG A 5 7.12 17.20 -1.78
N PHE A 6 6.92 16.96 -3.07
CA PHE A 6 6.40 15.66 -3.53
C PHE A 6 7.35 14.49 -3.21
N GLN A 7 8.66 14.68 -3.38
CA GLN A 7 9.66 13.67 -3.03
C GLN A 7 9.65 13.36 -1.53
N LYS A 8 9.44 14.38 -0.69
CA LYS A 8 9.25 14.20 0.75
C LYS A 8 7.97 13.41 1.06
N ASP A 9 6.86 13.73 0.38
CA ASP A 9 5.58 13.01 0.54
C ASP A 9 5.72 11.52 0.17
N VAL A 10 6.37 11.22 -0.95
CA VAL A 10 6.67 9.85 -1.41
C VAL A 10 7.51 9.09 -0.38
N LYS A 11 8.56 9.72 0.16
CA LYS A 11 9.46 9.11 1.15
C LYS A 11 8.75 8.85 2.48
N ASN A 12 7.94 9.79 2.94
CA ASN A 12 7.14 9.65 4.16
C ASN A 12 6.10 8.53 4.00
N PHE A 13 5.40 8.49 2.87
CA PHE A 13 4.45 7.42 2.59
C PHE A 13 5.13 6.05 2.60
N LEU A 14 6.32 5.92 2.03
CA LEU A 14 7.07 4.67 2.02
C LEU A 14 7.47 4.19 3.43
N SER A 15 7.89 5.12 4.31
CA SER A 15 8.30 4.80 5.68
C SER A 15 7.12 4.45 6.57
N GLU A 16 5.96 5.04 6.32
CA GLU A 16 4.73 4.80 7.10
C GLU A 16 3.89 3.64 6.56
N TYR A 17 4.15 3.20 5.32
CA TYR A 17 3.33 2.20 4.61
C TYR A 17 3.09 0.93 5.42
N ASP A 18 4.11 0.39 6.08
CA ASP A 18 3.97 -0.86 6.81
C ASP A 18 3.02 -0.70 8.00
N ARG A 19 2.98 0.48 8.63
CA ARG A 19 2.00 0.82 9.69
C ARG A 19 0.60 0.99 9.12
N ILE A 20 0.46 1.64 7.97
CA ILE A 20 -0.82 1.84 7.27
C ILE A 20 -1.49 0.48 6.98
N VAL A 21 -0.71 -0.53 6.58
CA VAL A 21 -1.21 -1.86 6.20
C VAL A 21 -1.62 -2.73 7.40
N LEU A 22 -1.18 -2.41 8.63
CA LEU A 22 -1.59 -3.16 9.83
C LEU A 22 -3.11 -3.10 10.07
N HIS A 23 -3.80 -2.07 9.56
CA HIS A 23 -5.24 -1.87 9.76
C HIS A 23 -6.10 -2.38 8.59
N LYS A 24 -5.51 -3.10 7.62
CA LYS A 24 -6.18 -3.52 6.37
C LYS A 24 -7.43 -4.40 6.58
N ASP A 25 -7.47 -5.18 7.65
CA ASP A 25 -8.44 -6.28 7.81
C ASP A 25 -9.81 -5.79 8.30
N LEU A 26 -9.87 -4.58 8.90
CA LEU A 26 -11.11 -3.97 9.39
C LEU A 26 -12.01 -3.46 8.26
N TYR A 27 -11.42 -3.01 7.14
CA TYR A 27 -12.13 -2.42 5.99
C TYR A 27 -11.53 -2.89 4.66
N LYS A 28 -11.32 -4.20 4.55
CA LYS A 28 -10.53 -4.85 3.49
C LYS A 28 -10.91 -4.45 2.07
N LEU A 29 -12.20 -4.30 1.75
CA LEU A 29 -12.65 -3.93 0.40
C LEU A 29 -12.30 -2.48 0.05
N VAL A 30 -12.61 -1.53 0.94
CA VAL A 30 -12.34 -0.10 0.75
C VAL A 30 -10.84 0.15 0.72
N PHE A 31 -10.10 -0.47 1.63
CA PHE A 31 -8.64 -0.38 1.70
C PHE A 31 -7.98 -0.91 0.40
N LYS A 32 -8.42 -2.07 -0.09
CA LYS A 32 -7.94 -2.61 -1.39
C LYS A 32 -8.26 -1.69 -2.56
N SER A 33 -9.40 -0.98 -2.54
CA SER A 33 -9.74 0.01 -3.58
C SER A 33 -8.72 1.15 -3.61
N TYR A 34 -8.44 1.77 -2.46
CA TYR A 34 -7.42 2.82 -2.34
C TYR A 34 -6.04 2.36 -2.83
N LEU A 35 -5.63 1.16 -2.41
CA LEU A 35 -4.35 0.58 -2.84
C LEU A 35 -4.29 0.38 -4.36
N ARG A 36 -5.36 -0.13 -4.99
CA ARG A 36 -5.43 -0.28 -6.44
C ARG A 36 -5.33 1.07 -7.14
N GLU A 37 -6.04 2.08 -6.65
CA GLU A 37 -6.03 3.42 -7.21
C GLU A 37 -4.63 4.06 -7.13
N ILE A 38 -4.00 4.02 -5.95
CA ILE A 38 -2.64 4.53 -5.74
C ILE A 38 -1.66 3.79 -6.67
N ARG A 39 -1.74 2.46 -6.77
CA ARG A 39 -0.88 1.67 -7.68
C ARG A 39 -1.06 2.11 -9.13
N SER A 40 -2.29 2.31 -9.59
CA SER A 40 -2.58 2.77 -10.95
C SER A 40 -2.01 4.16 -11.22
N LYS A 41 -2.16 5.09 -10.26
CA LYS A 41 -1.59 6.44 -10.36
C LYS A 41 -0.07 6.45 -10.35
N VAL A 42 0.57 5.61 -9.53
CA VAL A 42 2.04 5.43 -9.56
C VAL A 42 2.49 4.90 -10.92
N LYS A 43 1.79 3.90 -11.49
CA LYS A 43 2.11 3.38 -12.83
C LYS A 43 1.97 4.47 -13.91
N LEU A 44 0.91 5.27 -13.85
CA LEU A 44 0.68 6.39 -14.77
C LEU A 44 1.79 7.44 -14.66
N LEU A 45 2.19 7.80 -13.45
CA LEU A 45 3.25 8.77 -13.22
C LEU A 45 4.62 8.25 -13.66
N LEU A 46 4.93 6.98 -13.42
CA LEU A 46 6.16 6.35 -13.92
C LEU A 46 6.18 6.32 -15.45
N ALA A 47 5.06 5.99 -16.09
CA ALA A 47 4.93 6.00 -17.54
C ALA A 47 5.13 7.40 -18.14
N LYS A 48 4.59 8.45 -17.49
CA LYS A 48 4.80 9.85 -17.88
C LYS A 48 6.28 10.23 -17.98
N PHE A 49 7.13 9.65 -17.14
CA PHE A 49 8.58 9.90 -17.12
C PHE A 49 9.39 8.81 -17.84
N GLU A 50 8.74 7.99 -18.67
CA GLU A 50 9.36 6.87 -19.40
C GLU A 50 10.13 5.89 -18.48
N ALA A 51 9.79 5.89 -17.20
CA ALA A 51 10.44 5.07 -16.19
C ALA A 51 9.74 3.71 -16.16
N THR A 52 10.24 2.74 -16.93
CA THR A 52 9.65 1.40 -17.02
C THR A 52 9.43 0.81 -15.62
N PRO A 53 8.21 0.37 -15.28
CA PRO A 53 7.97 -0.35 -14.04
C PRO A 53 8.86 -1.60 -14.01
N LEU A 54 9.56 -1.83 -12.89
CA LEU A 54 10.15 -3.15 -12.67
C LEU A 54 8.98 -4.14 -12.55
N ASP A 55 8.99 -5.12 -13.46
CA ASP A 55 8.28 -6.40 -13.44
C ASP A 55 7.45 -6.64 -12.17
N ASP A 56 6.12 -6.76 -12.35
CA ASP A 56 5.13 -6.81 -11.26
C ASP A 56 5.08 -8.17 -10.54
N GLY A 57 6.08 -9.02 -10.81
CA GLY A 57 6.32 -10.26 -10.07
C GLY A 57 5.09 -11.14 -10.04
N SER A 58 4.29 -11.11 -11.11
CA SER A 58 3.09 -11.92 -11.28
C SER A 58 3.37 -13.41 -11.40
N THR A 59 4.65 -13.83 -11.41
CA THR A 59 5.04 -15.21 -11.67
C THR A 59 6.07 -15.71 -10.65
N ARG A 60 5.66 -15.98 -9.41
CA ARG A 60 6.43 -16.82 -8.47
C ARG A 60 5.49 -17.64 -7.57
N PRO A 61 5.88 -18.90 -7.23
CA PRO A 61 5.01 -19.86 -6.55
C PRO A 61 4.68 -19.44 -5.12
N ASP A 62 3.55 -19.96 -4.64
CA ASP A 62 2.87 -19.66 -3.37
C ASP A 62 3.81 -19.55 -2.18
N LYS A 63 3.64 -18.46 -1.42
CA LYS A 63 4.37 -18.19 -0.19
C LYS A 63 3.64 -18.87 0.97
N GLU A 64 4.37 -19.61 1.81
CA GLU A 64 3.82 -20.30 2.98
C GLU A 64 2.99 -19.35 3.86
N MET A 65 1.75 -19.75 4.19
CA MET A 65 0.85 -18.99 5.05
C MET A 65 1.08 -19.42 6.52
N LEU A 66 1.65 -18.55 7.35
CA LEU A 66 1.95 -18.85 8.76
C LEU A 66 1.36 -17.78 9.69
N CYS A 67 0.70 -18.20 10.78
CA CYS A 67 0.22 -17.31 11.85
C CYS A 67 0.26 -18.05 13.19
N CYS A 68 0.67 -17.39 14.28
CA CYS A 68 0.77 -18.00 15.62
C CYS A 68 1.59 -19.31 15.69
N GLY A 69 2.59 -19.48 14.81
CA GLY A 69 3.37 -20.72 14.69
C GLY A 69 2.65 -21.85 13.94
N LEU A 70 1.42 -21.63 13.49
CA LEU A 70 0.64 -22.56 12.67
C LEU A 70 0.86 -22.29 11.19
N ARG A 71 1.07 -23.36 10.42
CA ARG A 71 1.06 -23.34 8.96
C ARG A 71 -0.36 -23.59 8.46
N PHE A 72 -0.80 -22.77 7.51
CA PHE A 72 -2.11 -22.89 6.88
C PHE A 72 -1.91 -23.31 5.43
N THR A 73 -2.65 -24.33 5.03
CA THR A 73 -2.60 -24.88 3.66
C THR A 73 -3.68 -24.26 2.76
N SER A 74 -4.61 -23.50 3.35
CA SER A 74 -5.70 -22.80 2.65
C SER A 74 -5.93 -21.41 3.23
N ASN A 75 -6.28 -20.47 2.35
CA ASN A 75 -6.71 -19.12 2.69
C ASN A 75 -7.95 -19.10 3.61
N GLU A 76 -8.85 -20.08 3.50
CA GLU A 76 -10.04 -20.15 4.36
C GLU A 76 -9.68 -20.49 5.81
N GLN A 77 -8.77 -21.45 6.01
CA GLN A 77 -8.30 -21.83 7.34
C GLN A 77 -7.56 -20.68 8.02
N PHE A 78 -6.71 -19.97 7.27
CA PHE A 78 -6.03 -18.78 7.75
C PHE A 78 -7.02 -17.69 8.17
N ARG A 79 -8.07 -17.45 7.37
CA ARG A 79 -9.12 -16.45 7.67
C ARG A 79 -9.96 -16.82 8.88
N ALA A 80 -10.32 -18.10 9.03
CA ALA A 80 -11.07 -18.59 10.18
C ALA A 80 -10.27 -18.43 11.47
N HIS A 81 -8.98 -18.81 11.45
CA HIS A 81 -8.05 -18.60 12.56
C HIS A 81 -7.92 -17.13 12.91
N TYR A 82 -7.66 -16.27 11.92
CA TYR A 82 -7.54 -14.84 12.14
C TYR A 82 -8.82 -14.24 12.75
N LYS A 83 -9.99 -14.67 12.26
CA LYS A 83 -11.26 -14.17 12.79
C LYS A 83 -11.51 -14.61 14.24
N ALA A 84 -11.15 -15.84 14.59
CA ALA A 84 -11.36 -16.37 15.93
C ALA A 84 -10.33 -15.87 16.95
N VAL A 85 -9.07 -15.68 16.53
CA VAL A 85 -7.94 -15.39 17.43
C VAL A 85 -7.57 -13.90 17.45
N HIS A 86 -7.86 -13.16 16.37
CA HIS A 86 -7.55 -11.74 16.24
C HIS A 86 -8.77 -10.84 16.05
N ASN A 87 -9.98 -11.39 15.88
CA ASN A 87 -11.17 -10.62 15.58
C ASN A 87 -12.35 -10.92 16.52
N GLU A 88 -12.12 -10.77 17.82
CA GLU A 88 -13.20 -10.46 18.76
C GLU A 88 -13.19 -8.96 19.06
N ALA A 89 -14.37 -8.42 19.37
CA ALA A 89 -14.73 -7.00 19.40
C ALA A 89 -14.02 -6.12 20.47
N PHE A 90 -12.74 -6.34 20.76
CA PHE A 90 -12.03 -5.81 21.93
C PHE A 90 -11.02 -4.66 21.68
N LEU A 91 -10.97 -4.07 20.47
CA LEU A 91 -10.00 -2.98 20.13
C LEU A 91 -10.66 -1.72 19.49
N VAL A 92 -11.94 -1.44 19.77
CA VAL A 92 -12.79 -0.59 18.92
C VAL A 92 -12.46 0.91 18.91
N TYR A 93 -11.82 1.49 19.95
CA TYR A 93 -11.56 2.94 19.99
C TYR A 93 -10.16 3.38 19.50
N PRO A 94 -9.04 2.80 19.99
CA PRO A 94 -7.69 3.16 19.52
C PRO A 94 -7.49 2.85 18.03
N ASN A 95 -8.14 1.80 17.53
CA ASN A 95 -8.00 1.32 16.16
C ASN A 95 -8.76 2.19 15.15
N MET A 96 -9.80 2.92 15.57
CA MET A 96 -10.55 3.82 14.67
C MET A 96 -9.76 5.08 14.33
N LEU A 97 -8.97 5.62 15.26
CA LEU A 97 -8.11 6.78 15.01
C LEU A 97 -6.94 6.40 14.09
N GLU A 98 -6.27 5.28 14.38
CA GLU A 98 -5.20 4.74 13.54
C GLU A 98 -5.71 4.38 12.14
N LEU A 99 -6.91 3.82 12.03
CA LEU A 99 -7.55 3.55 10.74
C LEU A 99 -7.92 4.83 9.98
N LYS A 100 -8.50 5.83 10.64
CA LYS A 100 -8.79 7.13 10.02
C LYS A 100 -7.49 7.81 9.55
N SER A 101 -6.44 7.73 10.35
CA SER A 101 -5.09 8.19 10.03
C SER A 101 -4.54 7.46 8.81
N ALA A 102 -4.67 6.13 8.74
CA ALA A 102 -4.28 5.32 7.59
C ALA A 102 -5.02 5.73 6.31
N PHE A 103 -6.35 5.91 6.37
CA PHE A 103 -7.13 6.40 5.23
C PHE A 103 -6.75 7.82 4.82
N ALA A 104 -6.52 8.72 5.76
CA ALA A 104 -6.06 10.08 5.47
C ALA A 104 -4.70 10.08 4.75
N LYS A 105 -3.77 9.21 5.16
CA LYS A 105 -2.47 9.07 4.49
C LYS A 105 -2.59 8.48 3.08
N LEU A 106 -3.49 7.51 2.89
CA LEU A 106 -3.79 6.95 1.56
C LEU A 106 -4.42 8.01 0.65
N ASP A 107 -5.41 8.76 1.13
CA ASP A 107 -6.07 9.81 0.36
C ASP A 107 -5.12 10.99 0.06
N HIS A 108 -4.29 11.38 1.03
CA HIS A 108 -3.23 12.36 0.81
C HIS A 108 -2.30 11.91 -0.32
N MET A 109 -1.72 10.71 -0.25
CA MET A 109 -0.82 10.22 -1.29
C MET A 109 -1.50 10.11 -2.65
N ARG A 110 -2.77 9.67 -2.67
CA ARG A 110 -3.61 9.61 -3.87
C ARG A 110 -3.80 10.97 -4.52
N HIS A 111 -4.04 12.02 -3.73
CA HIS A 111 -4.18 13.39 -4.21
C HIS A 111 -2.85 13.94 -4.73
N ARG A 112 -1.76 13.74 -3.98
CA ARG A 112 -0.41 14.18 -4.38
C ARG A 112 0.03 13.55 -5.70
N LEU A 113 -0.29 12.28 -5.93
CA LEU A 113 -0.02 11.61 -7.21
C LEU A 113 -0.81 12.24 -8.36
N ASP A 114 -2.09 12.58 -8.18
CA ASP A 114 -2.89 13.26 -9.22
C ASP A 114 -2.34 14.64 -9.54
N GLU A 115 -2.09 15.45 -8.51
CA GLU A 115 -1.52 16.79 -8.65
C GLU A 115 -0.17 16.75 -9.37
N TYR A 116 0.71 15.81 -8.99
CA TYR A 116 2.04 15.71 -9.60
C TYR A 116 1.96 15.13 -11.02
N THR A 117 1.03 14.23 -11.29
CA THR A 117 0.78 13.74 -12.66
C THR A 117 0.30 14.85 -13.57
N ARG A 118 -0.55 15.76 -13.08
CA ARG A 118 -1.07 16.89 -13.88
C ARG A 118 -0.05 18.00 -14.06
N PHE A 119 0.64 18.42 -13.00
CA PHE A 119 1.43 19.66 -13.00
C PHE A 119 2.94 19.44 -12.89
N GLY A 120 3.39 18.29 -12.38
CA GLY A 120 4.81 17.98 -12.19
C GLY A 120 5.53 17.77 -13.52
N LYS A 121 6.67 18.44 -13.70
CA LYS A 121 7.49 18.36 -14.93
C LYS A 121 8.86 17.73 -14.70
N GLU A 122 9.34 17.78 -13.46
CA GLU A 122 10.68 17.36 -13.08
C GLU A 122 10.62 16.10 -12.20
N TYR A 123 11.69 15.33 -12.22
CA TYR A 123 11.84 14.13 -11.40
C TYR A 123 13.32 13.92 -11.03
N THR A 124 13.53 13.16 -9.94
CA THR A 124 14.86 12.64 -9.60
C THR A 124 14.86 11.12 -9.72
N CYS A 125 16.03 10.52 -9.95
CA CYS A 125 16.18 9.06 -9.93
C CYS A 125 15.72 8.45 -8.60
N THR A 126 15.99 9.12 -7.47
CA THR A 126 15.55 8.71 -6.14
C THR A 126 14.03 8.64 -6.04
N MET A 127 13.33 9.66 -6.54
CA MET A 127 11.87 9.68 -6.58
C MET A 127 11.31 8.51 -7.41
N LEU A 128 11.89 8.24 -8.57
CA LEU A 128 11.47 7.11 -9.41
C LEU A 128 11.67 5.76 -8.71
N VAL A 129 12.81 5.58 -8.01
CA VAL A 129 13.08 4.36 -7.24
C VAL A 129 12.06 4.18 -6.12
N ASP A 130 11.74 5.24 -5.38
CA ASP A 130 10.78 5.16 -4.28
C ASP A 130 9.34 4.91 -4.78
N LEU A 131 8.95 5.52 -5.91
CA LEU A 131 7.68 5.22 -6.59
C LEU A 131 7.60 3.74 -7.02
N LYS A 132 8.68 3.19 -7.59
CA LYS A 132 8.75 1.75 -7.93
C LYS A 132 8.63 0.86 -6.68
N ARG A 133 9.26 1.26 -5.56
CA ARG A 133 9.12 0.55 -4.28
C ARG A 133 7.68 0.59 -3.75
N ILE A 134 6.99 1.72 -3.84
CA ILE A 134 5.56 1.85 -3.48
C ILE A 134 4.73 0.87 -4.33
N ALA A 135 4.89 0.89 -5.65
CA ALA A 135 4.14 -0.01 -6.54
C ALA A 135 4.35 -1.49 -6.19
N LYS A 136 5.60 -1.86 -5.85
CA LYS A 136 5.95 -3.22 -5.41
C LYS A 136 5.30 -3.57 -4.07
N LYS A 137 5.43 -2.71 -3.05
CA LYS A 137 4.82 -2.92 -1.72
C LYS A 137 3.31 -3.08 -1.81
N ILE A 138 2.63 -2.21 -2.57
CA ILE A 138 1.19 -2.29 -2.80
C ILE A 138 0.82 -3.59 -3.51
N SER A 139 1.57 -3.99 -4.53
CA SER A 139 1.30 -5.24 -5.26
C SER A 139 1.46 -6.45 -4.35
N CYS A 140 2.45 -6.45 -3.45
CA CYS A 140 2.57 -7.48 -2.42
C CYS A 140 1.37 -7.46 -1.46
N THR A 141 0.92 -6.29 -0.99
CA THR A 141 -0.24 -6.20 -0.07
C THR A 141 -1.53 -6.69 -0.71
N LEU A 142 -1.77 -6.38 -1.99
CA LEU A 142 -2.99 -6.76 -2.71
C LEU A 142 -3.09 -8.28 -2.99
N LYS A 143 -1.96 -9.00 -2.97
CA LYS A 143 -1.91 -10.47 -3.13
C LYS A 143 -2.44 -11.24 -1.91
N PHE A 144 -2.60 -10.58 -0.75
CA PHE A 144 -3.17 -11.14 0.50
C PHE A 144 -4.58 -10.54 0.80
#